data_AF-A0A7S4KDQ9-F1
#
_entry.id   AF-A0A7S4KDQ9-F1
#
_cell.length_a   1.000
_cell.length_b   1.000
_cell.length_c   1.000
_cell.angle_alpha   90.00
_cell.angle_beta   90.00
_cell.angle_gamma   90.00
#
_symmetry.space_group_name_H-M   'P 1'
#
loop_
_entity.id
_entity.type
_entity.pdbx_description
1 polymer ?
#
loop_
_entity_poly.entity_id
_entity_poly.type
_entity_poly.pdbx_seq_one_letter_code
_entity_poly.pdbx_strand_id
1 'polypeptide(L)'
;LLSSDLQRDHAVGNMMLVDGPPPQWAYPTWNPSIGTVLRIGLLSSDLLRDHPVGNMMRHVLHLHDLSRMDVTVFLVHESQRYAASRVENEHVLGEVKFRMIGRGPHVTRFFDAQESVEGADIVNSAGICILFDLIGYTADHRQDIFALRPAPVQVHYHGYMGSTGAPWIQSYVADRWIAPPEHANFFSEKLALMPECFLGPSHRLSFQFAGNEERDFSEKLHTELRKEEGLPPEGPVICYFNQHFKLDPPTFKIWTDAIQKLVS
;
A
#
# COMPACT_ATOMS: atom_id res chain seq x y z
N LEU A 1 -2.94 20.86 27.55
CA LEU A 1 -3.70 21.93 26.88
C LEU A 1 -2.79 22.61 25.87
N LEU A 2 -2.41 21.88 24.82
CA LEU A 2 -1.80 22.45 23.63
C LEU A 2 -2.94 22.54 22.62
N SER A 3 -3.18 23.75 22.10
CA SER A 3 -4.29 24.03 21.20
C SER A 3 -4.22 23.12 19.97
N SER A 4 -5.40 22.71 19.50
CA SER A 4 -5.63 21.92 18.28
C SER A 4 -5.11 22.57 16.99
N ASP A 5 -4.54 23.77 17.06
CA ASP A 5 -4.05 24.54 15.92
C ASP A 5 -2.61 24.18 15.53
N LEU A 6 -1.77 23.72 16.46
CA LEU A 6 -0.35 23.43 16.20
C LEU A 6 -0.09 22.15 15.38
N GLN A 7 -1.08 21.24 15.27
CA GLN A 7 -0.95 20.03 14.44
C GLN A 7 -1.35 20.24 12.97
N ARG A 8 -1.97 21.38 12.63
CA ARG A 8 -2.15 21.76 11.22
C ARG A 8 -0.81 22.15 10.57
N ASP A 9 0.12 22.71 11.32
CA ASP A 9 1.17 23.54 10.74
C ASP A 9 2.30 22.81 9.99
N HIS A 10 2.58 21.54 10.24
CA HIS A 10 3.76 20.91 9.59
C HIS A 10 3.48 20.30 8.21
N ALA A 11 2.26 19.82 7.95
CA ALA A 11 1.87 19.35 6.61
C ALA A 11 1.15 20.44 5.81
N VAL A 12 0.35 21.27 6.49
CA VAL A 12 -0.35 22.43 5.87
C VAL A 12 0.59 23.62 5.71
N GLY A 13 1.67 23.71 6.49
CA GLY A 13 2.63 24.83 6.41
C GLY A 13 3.33 24.95 5.05
N ASN A 14 3.57 23.83 4.35
CA ASN A 14 4.05 23.87 2.96
C ASN A 14 2.93 24.14 1.94
N MET A 15 1.67 23.97 2.34
CA MET A 15 0.49 24.18 1.49
C MET A 15 0.01 25.64 1.49
N MET A 16 0.50 26.47 2.42
CA MET A 16 0.35 27.94 2.38
C MET A 16 1.14 28.60 1.22
N LEU A 17 1.82 27.82 0.37
CA LEU A 17 2.57 28.31 -0.79
C LEU A 17 1.74 28.35 -2.09
N VAL A 18 0.48 27.91 -2.08
CA VAL A 18 -0.46 28.18 -3.18
C VAL A 18 -1.27 29.41 -2.79
N ASP A 19 -1.14 30.50 -3.56
CA ASP A 19 -1.94 31.71 -3.37
C ASP A 19 -3.44 31.42 -3.61
N GLY A 20 -4.16 31.00 -2.58
CA GLY A 20 -5.62 30.81 -2.66
C GLY A 20 -6.21 29.83 -1.64
N PRO A 21 -7.53 29.85 -1.43
CA PRO A 21 -8.22 28.82 -0.66
C PRO A 21 -8.07 27.45 -1.35
N PRO A 22 -8.11 26.33 -0.60
CA PRO A 22 -8.09 25.00 -1.19
C PRO A 22 -9.23 24.83 -2.20
N PRO A 23 -9.06 24.00 -3.25
CA PRO A 23 -10.08 23.78 -4.26
C PRO A 23 -11.41 23.34 -3.63
N GLN A 24 -12.51 23.91 -4.11
CA GLN A 24 -13.86 23.44 -3.75
C GLN A 24 -14.32 22.43 -4.79
N TRP A 25 -14.16 21.15 -4.49
CA TRP A 25 -14.63 20.08 -5.36
C TRP A 25 -16.05 19.63 -5.05
N ALA A 26 -16.79 19.29 -6.11
CA ALA A 26 -18.00 18.51 -5.98
C ALA A 26 -17.63 17.02 -5.79
N TYR A 27 -18.16 16.40 -4.76
CA TYR A 27 -17.95 14.97 -4.55
C TYR A 27 -19.01 14.13 -5.26
N PRO A 28 -18.63 12.96 -5.80
CA PRO A 28 -19.59 12.01 -6.31
C PRO A 28 -20.45 11.46 -5.16
N THR A 29 -21.74 11.27 -5.42
CA THR A 29 -22.62 10.50 -4.55
C THR A 29 -22.71 9.07 -5.06
N TRP A 30 -22.32 8.09 -4.25
CA TRP A 30 -22.63 6.68 -4.52
C TRP A 30 -23.92 6.31 -3.80
N ASN A 31 -24.91 5.84 -4.55
CA ASN A 31 -26.15 5.29 -4.03
C ASN A 31 -26.44 3.93 -4.71
N PRO A 32 -26.22 2.80 -4.01
CA PRO A 32 -26.48 1.48 -4.56
C PRO A 32 -27.97 1.24 -4.87
N SER A 33 -28.90 1.97 -4.24
CA SER A 33 -30.35 1.76 -4.44
C SER A 33 -30.86 2.24 -5.80
N ILE A 34 -30.11 3.10 -6.48
CA ILE A 34 -30.44 3.64 -7.81
C ILE A 34 -29.42 3.20 -8.88
N GLY A 35 -28.59 2.19 -8.57
CA GLY A 35 -27.70 1.57 -9.53
C GLY A 35 -26.47 2.38 -9.93
N THR A 36 -26.04 3.38 -9.13
CA THR A 36 -24.76 4.04 -9.41
C THR A 36 -23.59 3.09 -9.14
N VAL A 37 -22.61 3.07 -10.05
CA VAL A 37 -21.37 2.28 -9.89
C VAL A 37 -20.51 2.86 -8.77
N LEU A 38 -19.97 2.01 -7.90
CA LEU A 38 -19.01 2.41 -6.89
C LEU A 38 -17.65 2.68 -7.57
N ARG A 39 -17.16 3.92 -7.48
CA ARG A 39 -15.84 4.29 -8.03
C ARG A 39 -14.77 4.25 -6.95
N ILE A 40 -13.74 3.44 -7.14
CA ILE A 40 -12.66 3.21 -6.19
C ILE A 40 -11.35 3.73 -6.78
N GLY A 41 -10.63 4.53 -6.01
CA GLY A 41 -9.29 5.01 -6.33
C GLY A 41 -8.24 4.27 -5.51
N LEU A 42 -7.16 3.83 -6.14
CA LEU A 42 -5.99 3.26 -5.46
C LEU A 42 -4.77 4.14 -5.77
N LEU A 43 -4.28 4.91 -4.80
CA LEU A 43 -3.06 5.71 -4.97
C LEU A 43 -1.85 4.90 -4.47
N SER A 44 -0.88 4.64 -5.35
CA SER A 44 0.26 3.77 -5.03
C SER A 44 1.52 4.11 -5.81
N SER A 45 2.69 3.98 -5.17
CA SER A 45 4.05 3.97 -5.76
C SER A 45 4.50 2.60 -6.26
N ASP A 46 3.78 1.55 -5.88
CA ASP A 46 4.30 0.19 -5.99
C ASP A 46 3.36 -0.83 -6.62
N LEU A 47 2.10 -0.46 -6.92
CA LEU A 47 1.10 -1.41 -7.40
C LEU A 47 1.53 -2.21 -8.64
N LEU A 48 2.27 -1.57 -9.55
CA LEU A 48 2.76 -2.18 -10.80
C LEU A 48 4.22 -2.63 -10.75
N ARG A 49 4.84 -2.62 -9.57
CA ARG A 49 6.23 -3.01 -9.38
C ARG A 49 6.31 -4.38 -8.71
N ASP A 50 7.46 -5.02 -8.83
CA ASP A 50 7.82 -6.13 -7.94
C ASP A 50 8.09 -5.58 -6.55
N HIS A 51 7.02 -5.44 -5.79
CA HIS A 51 6.99 -4.84 -4.46
C HIS A 51 5.90 -5.52 -3.64
N PRO A 52 6.02 -5.68 -2.30
CA PRO A 52 5.02 -6.35 -1.48
C PRO A 52 3.58 -5.85 -1.71
N VAL A 53 3.40 -4.52 -1.81
CA VAL A 53 2.09 -3.90 -2.11
C VAL A 53 1.58 -4.34 -3.47
N GLY A 54 2.38 -4.21 -4.53
CA GLY A 54 1.95 -4.56 -5.90
C GLY A 54 1.70 -6.05 -6.08
N ASN A 55 2.57 -6.89 -5.52
CA ASN A 55 2.40 -8.34 -5.58
C ASN A 55 1.10 -8.76 -4.88
N MET A 56 0.73 -8.15 -3.75
CA MET A 56 -0.53 -8.48 -3.09
C MET A 56 -1.74 -7.86 -3.81
N MET A 57 -1.72 -6.55 -4.08
CA MET A 57 -2.89 -5.83 -4.58
C MET A 57 -3.29 -6.23 -5.99
N ARG A 58 -2.35 -6.63 -6.85
CA ARG A 58 -2.69 -7.19 -8.17
C ARG A 58 -3.50 -8.47 -8.05
N HIS A 59 -3.20 -9.31 -7.07
CA HIS A 59 -4.00 -10.51 -6.79
C HIS A 59 -5.35 -10.20 -6.18
N VAL A 60 -5.42 -9.21 -5.28
CA VAL A 60 -6.70 -8.72 -4.74
C VAL A 60 -7.58 -8.27 -5.91
N LEU A 61 -7.08 -7.43 -6.81
CA LEU A 61 -7.82 -6.95 -7.97
C LEU A 61 -8.26 -8.10 -8.90
N HIS A 62 -7.37 -9.07 -9.17
CA HIS A 62 -7.70 -10.25 -9.98
C HIS A 62 -8.83 -11.11 -9.39
N LEU A 63 -8.91 -11.20 -8.06
CA LEU A 63 -9.92 -12.00 -7.37
C LEU A 63 -11.25 -11.26 -7.16
N HIS A 64 -11.29 -9.94 -7.41
CA HIS A 64 -12.52 -9.17 -7.31
C HIS A 64 -13.34 -9.27 -8.59
N ASP A 65 -14.67 -9.31 -8.43
CA ASP A 65 -15.60 -9.06 -9.54
C ASP A 65 -15.61 -7.56 -9.86
N LEU A 66 -14.71 -7.17 -10.75
CA LEU A 66 -14.53 -5.79 -11.17
C LEU A 66 -15.72 -5.26 -12.00
N SER A 67 -16.60 -6.13 -12.52
CA SER A 67 -17.80 -5.66 -13.26
C SER A 67 -18.78 -4.86 -12.39
N ARG A 68 -18.62 -4.94 -11.06
CA ARG A 68 -19.47 -4.27 -10.06
C ARG A 68 -18.90 -2.94 -9.57
N MET A 69 -17.72 -2.54 -10.03
CA MET A 69 -17.00 -1.37 -9.53
C MET A 69 -16.14 -0.71 -10.62
N ASP A 70 -15.94 0.59 -10.53
CA ASP A 70 -15.04 1.32 -11.43
C ASP A 70 -13.74 1.60 -10.69
N VAL A 71 -12.68 0.87 -11.00
CA VAL A 71 -11.39 0.98 -10.29
C VAL A 71 -10.41 1.81 -11.11
N THR A 72 -9.85 2.84 -10.48
CA THR A 72 -8.75 3.64 -11.04
C THR A 72 -7.54 3.58 -10.12
N VAL A 73 -6.39 3.21 -10.68
CA VAL A 73 -5.08 3.29 -10.00
C VAL A 73 -4.42 4.62 -10.37
N PHE A 74 -4.05 5.39 -9.35
CA PHE A 74 -3.29 6.64 -9.48
C PHE A 74 -1.81 6.36 -9.24
N LEU A 75 -1.01 6.58 -10.28
CA LEU A 75 0.41 6.29 -10.33
C LEU A 75 1.22 7.53 -10.01
N VAL A 76 2.12 7.44 -9.04
CA VAL A 76 2.81 8.61 -8.45
C VAL A 76 4.16 8.94 -9.05
N HIS A 77 4.71 8.10 -9.95
CA HIS A 77 5.97 8.39 -10.65
C HIS A 77 6.15 7.62 -11.97
N GLU A 78 7.10 8.06 -12.81
CA GLU A 78 7.31 7.55 -14.17
C GLU A 78 7.61 6.05 -14.25
N SER A 79 8.33 5.47 -13.28
CA SER A 79 8.64 4.03 -13.36
C SER A 79 7.37 3.16 -13.33
N GLN A 80 6.30 3.63 -12.68
CA GLN A 80 5.00 2.98 -12.75
C GLN A 80 4.28 3.22 -14.06
N ARG A 81 4.42 4.41 -14.67
CA ARG A 81 3.91 4.68 -16.02
C ARG A 81 4.48 3.68 -17.02
N TYR A 82 5.78 3.46 -16.93
CA TYR A 82 6.47 2.50 -17.76
C TYR A 82 5.96 1.07 -17.51
N ALA A 83 5.79 0.68 -16.24
CA ALA A 83 5.19 -0.60 -15.91
C ALA A 83 3.75 -0.73 -16.45
N ALA A 84 2.92 0.31 -16.34
CA ALA A 84 1.55 0.33 -16.86
C ALA A 84 1.50 0.08 -18.38
N SER A 85 2.41 0.68 -19.14
CA SER A 85 2.51 0.44 -20.60
C SER A 85 2.87 -1.01 -20.97
N ARG A 86 3.40 -1.80 -20.02
CA ARG A 86 3.64 -3.24 -20.22
C ARG A 86 2.45 -4.09 -19.77
N VAL A 87 1.65 -3.56 -18.85
CA VAL A 87 0.52 -4.23 -18.20
C VAL A 87 -0.75 -4.23 -19.04
N GLU A 88 -0.86 -3.39 -20.08
CA GLU A 88 -1.94 -3.53 -21.09
C GLU A 88 -2.00 -4.93 -21.73
N ASN A 89 -0.96 -5.76 -21.55
CA ASN A 89 -0.90 -7.16 -21.99
C ASN A 89 -1.06 -8.20 -20.85
N GLU A 90 -1.27 -7.80 -19.59
CA GLU A 90 -1.46 -8.69 -18.44
C GLU A 90 -2.95 -8.86 -18.11
N HIS A 91 -3.46 -10.09 -18.20
CA HIS A 91 -4.85 -10.49 -17.90
C HIS A 91 -5.28 -10.30 -16.43
N VAL A 92 -4.36 -9.88 -15.57
CA VAL A 92 -4.55 -9.79 -14.11
C VAL A 92 -5.38 -8.58 -13.71
N LEU A 93 -5.27 -7.48 -14.46
CA LEU A 93 -5.84 -6.19 -14.08
C LEU A 93 -7.05 -5.76 -14.92
N GLY A 94 -7.41 -6.51 -15.97
CA GLY A 94 -8.70 -6.41 -16.66
C GLY A 94 -9.17 -4.97 -16.93
N GLU A 95 -10.31 -4.58 -16.32
CA GLU A 95 -10.99 -3.28 -16.51
C GLU A 95 -10.44 -2.13 -15.65
N VAL A 96 -9.30 -2.33 -14.95
CA VAL A 96 -8.67 -1.29 -14.11
C VAL A 96 -8.12 -0.15 -14.98
N LYS A 97 -8.48 1.09 -14.63
CA LYS A 97 -7.98 2.30 -15.29
C LYS A 97 -6.70 2.78 -14.61
N PHE A 98 -5.78 3.34 -15.38
CA PHE A 98 -4.56 3.96 -14.85
C PHE A 98 -4.57 5.47 -15.11
N ARG A 99 -4.19 6.27 -14.11
CA ARG A 99 -3.99 7.71 -14.24
C ARG A 99 -2.66 8.11 -13.61
N MET A 100 -1.88 8.90 -14.32
CA MET A 100 -0.64 9.48 -13.80
C MET A 100 -0.94 10.74 -13.01
N ILE A 101 -0.37 10.86 -11.81
CA ILE A 101 -0.47 12.07 -10.97
C ILE A 101 0.91 12.64 -10.56
N GLY A 102 1.99 11.90 -10.85
CA GLY A 102 3.35 12.37 -10.66
C GLY A 102 4.05 12.67 -11.98
N ARG A 103 4.95 13.66 -11.95
CA ARG A 103 5.66 14.16 -13.14
C ARG A 103 7.09 13.62 -13.29
N GLY A 104 7.68 13.07 -12.23
CA GLY A 104 9.09 12.65 -12.20
C GLY A 104 9.30 11.17 -11.90
N PRO A 105 10.58 10.72 -11.86
CA PRO A 105 10.95 9.33 -11.57
C PRO A 105 10.72 8.92 -10.11
N HIS A 106 10.73 9.89 -9.19
CA HIS A 106 10.45 9.75 -7.76
C HIS A 106 9.79 11.03 -7.23
N VAL A 107 9.09 10.92 -6.10
CA VAL A 107 8.57 12.08 -5.37
C VAL A 107 9.71 12.69 -4.56
N THR A 108 9.88 14.00 -4.68
CA THR A 108 10.88 14.75 -3.91
C THR A 108 10.48 14.84 -2.45
N ARG A 109 11.46 14.98 -1.54
CA ARG A 109 11.20 15.18 -0.10
C ARG A 109 10.36 16.42 0.21
N PHE A 110 10.35 17.37 -0.72
CA PHE A 110 9.51 18.55 -0.68
C PHE A 110 8.45 18.41 -1.76
N PHE A 111 7.17 18.47 -1.37
CA PHE A 111 6.08 18.46 -2.32
C PHE A 111 6.03 19.80 -3.06
N ASP A 112 5.92 19.74 -4.37
CA ASP A 112 5.54 20.89 -5.17
C ASP A 112 4.03 21.10 -5.04
N ALA A 113 3.62 22.24 -4.50
CA ALA A 113 2.22 22.46 -4.16
C ALA A 113 1.32 22.54 -5.40
N GLN A 114 1.85 22.99 -6.54
CA GLN A 114 1.13 22.98 -7.81
C GLN A 114 0.90 21.55 -8.30
N GLU A 115 1.92 20.68 -8.21
CA GLU A 115 1.79 19.25 -8.50
C GLU A 115 0.83 18.54 -7.52
N SER A 116 0.77 18.96 -6.25
CA SER A 116 -0.23 18.47 -5.28
C SER A 116 -1.65 18.78 -5.73
N VAL A 117 -1.92 20.04 -6.10
CA VAL A 117 -3.25 20.49 -6.54
C VAL A 117 -3.67 19.77 -7.82
N GLU A 118 -2.78 19.70 -8.81
CA GLU A 118 -3.08 19.01 -10.07
C GLU A 118 -3.33 17.51 -9.88
N GLY A 119 -2.53 16.85 -9.03
CA GLY A 119 -2.75 15.44 -8.68
C GLY A 119 -4.11 15.23 -8.03
N ALA A 120 -4.51 16.14 -7.14
CA ALA A 120 -5.83 16.11 -6.50
C ALA A 120 -6.97 16.39 -7.50
N ASP A 121 -6.80 17.31 -8.46
CA ASP A 121 -7.77 17.55 -9.54
C ASP A 121 -7.94 16.31 -10.44
N ILE A 122 -6.87 15.59 -10.73
CA ILE A 122 -6.92 14.34 -11.50
C ILE A 122 -7.72 13.26 -10.76
N VAL A 123 -7.54 13.16 -9.43
CA VAL A 123 -8.31 12.25 -8.58
C VAL A 123 -9.79 12.66 -8.52
N ASN A 124 -10.06 13.94 -8.26
CA ASN A 124 -11.43 14.42 -8.15
C ASN A 124 -12.22 14.31 -9.46
N SER A 125 -11.60 14.67 -10.60
CA SER A 125 -12.21 14.55 -11.93
C SER A 125 -12.50 13.12 -12.35
N ALA A 126 -11.87 12.12 -11.73
CA ALA A 126 -12.22 10.70 -11.91
C ALA A 126 -13.50 10.30 -11.16
N GLY A 127 -14.05 11.18 -10.30
CA GLY A 127 -15.30 10.95 -9.59
C GLY A 127 -15.20 9.79 -8.59
N ILE A 128 -14.06 9.67 -7.92
CA ILE A 128 -13.75 8.62 -6.94
C ILE A 128 -14.61 8.79 -5.68
N CYS A 129 -15.31 7.73 -5.29
CA CYS A 129 -16.11 7.69 -4.07
C CYS A 129 -15.26 7.34 -2.85
N ILE A 130 -14.34 6.38 -3.00
CA ILE A 130 -13.43 5.94 -1.94
C ILE A 130 -12.00 5.92 -2.51
N LEU A 131 -11.12 6.73 -1.96
CA LEU A 131 -9.71 6.78 -2.31
C LEU A 131 -8.88 6.04 -1.26
N PHE A 132 -8.20 4.98 -1.67
CA PHE A 132 -7.28 4.23 -0.83
C PHE A 132 -5.86 4.78 -0.98
N ASP A 133 -5.25 5.10 0.15
CA ASP A 133 -3.81 5.29 0.31
C ASP A 133 -3.15 3.92 0.48
N LEU A 134 -2.37 3.50 -0.51
CA LEU A 134 -1.60 2.25 -0.47
C LEU A 134 -0.13 2.46 -0.14
N ILE A 135 0.25 3.65 0.35
CA ILE A 135 1.64 4.04 0.61
C ILE A 135 1.84 4.44 2.08
N GLY A 136 0.97 5.29 2.63
CA GLY A 136 1.12 5.86 3.98
C GLY A 136 2.30 6.82 4.09
N TYR A 137 3.21 6.59 5.03
CA TYR A 137 4.46 7.37 5.21
C TYR A 137 5.71 6.61 4.76
N THR A 138 5.59 5.81 3.70
CA THR A 138 6.73 5.16 3.06
C THR A 138 7.26 6.01 1.89
N ALA A 139 8.27 5.51 1.18
CA ALA A 139 8.86 6.25 0.06
C ALA A 139 7.81 6.59 -1.01
N ASP A 140 7.98 7.75 -1.66
CA ASP A 140 7.10 8.21 -2.73
C ASP A 140 5.62 8.47 -2.32
N HIS A 141 5.35 8.66 -1.02
CA HIS A 141 4.02 8.98 -0.54
C HIS A 141 3.49 10.33 -1.04
N ARG A 142 2.17 10.42 -1.17
CA ARG A 142 1.46 11.65 -1.59
C ARG A 142 0.41 12.11 -0.56
N GLN A 143 0.84 12.24 0.69
CA GLN A 143 -0.04 12.73 1.77
C GLN A 143 -0.51 14.17 1.53
N ASP A 144 0.25 14.95 0.76
CA ASP A 144 -0.14 16.26 0.24
C ASP A 144 -1.44 16.21 -0.58
N ILE A 145 -1.60 15.20 -1.45
CA ILE A 145 -2.85 15.01 -2.21
C ILE A 145 -3.99 14.63 -1.28
N PHE A 146 -3.77 13.70 -0.34
CA PHE A 146 -4.81 13.32 0.62
C PHE A 146 -5.22 14.48 1.53
N ALA A 147 -4.29 15.37 1.89
CA ALA A 147 -4.56 16.55 2.70
C ALA A 147 -5.52 17.53 2.02
N LEU A 148 -5.49 17.60 0.68
CA LEU A 148 -6.43 18.39 -0.10
C LEU A 148 -7.85 17.79 -0.13
N ARG A 149 -7.99 16.49 0.15
CA ARG A 149 -9.25 15.74 0.16
C ARG A 149 -9.97 15.69 -1.20
N PRO A 150 -9.35 15.16 -2.27
CA PRO A 150 -10.00 15.06 -3.58
C PRO A 150 -11.18 14.06 -3.66
N ALA A 151 -11.35 13.20 -2.66
CA ALA A 151 -12.44 12.23 -2.55
C ALA A 151 -13.19 12.37 -1.21
N PRO A 152 -14.50 12.05 -1.17
CA PRO A 152 -15.32 12.22 0.03
C PRO A 152 -14.95 11.23 1.15
N VAL A 153 -14.41 10.07 0.79
CA VAL A 153 -13.92 9.06 1.73
C VAL A 153 -12.50 8.69 1.34
N GLN A 154 -11.58 8.80 2.31
CA GLN A 154 -10.17 8.49 2.16
C GLN A 154 -9.76 7.47 3.22
N VAL A 155 -9.11 6.40 2.77
CA VAL A 155 -8.86 5.20 3.58
C VAL A 155 -7.39 4.83 3.47
N HIS A 156 -6.73 4.62 4.60
CA HIS A 156 -5.39 4.03 4.63
C HIS A 156 -5.49 2.51 4.55
N TYR A 157 -4.64 1.88 3.73
CA TYR A 157 -4.55 0.43 3.63
C TYR A 157 -3.17 -0.05 3.20
N HIS A 158 -2.65 -1.05 3.91
CA HIS A 158 -1.48 -1.88 3.55
C HIS A 158 -0.10 -1.21 3.56
N GLY A 159 0.13 -0.10 2.83
CA GLY A 159 1.47 0.42 2.53
C GLY A 159 2.33 0.82 3.74
N TYR A 160 1.68 1.26 4.82
CA TYR A 160 2.32 1.66 6.07
C TYR A 160 1.62 0.94 7.24
N MET A 161 2.40 0.27 8.09
CA MET A 161 1.88 -0.61 9.15
C MET A 161 1.65 0.17 10.45
N GLY A 162 0.73 1.13 10.42
CA GLY A 162 0.38 1.96 11.56
C GLY A 162 -0.62 3.07 11.23
N SER A 163 -1.06 3.78 12.28
CA SER A 163 -1.85 5.01 12.17
C SER A 163 -1.09 6.06 11.36
N THR A 164 -1.76 6.71 10.42
CA THR A 164 -1.18 7.86 9.72
C THR A 164 -1.10 9.08 10.65
N GLY A 165 -2.00 9.20 11.63
CA GLY A 165 -2.10 10.42 12.44
C GLY A 165 -2.68 11.60 11.64
N ALA A 166 -3.14 11.35 10.42
CA ALA A 166 -3.55 12.37 9.49
C ALA A 166 -5.06 12.68 9.62
N PRO A 167 -5.46 13.94 9.89
CA PRO A 167 -6.87 14.30 10.03
C PRO A 167 -7.66 14.27 8.70
N TRP A 168 -6.99 13.96 7.59
CA TRP A 168 -7.61 13.79 6.27
C TRP A 168 -7.83 12.34 5.87
N ILE A 169 -7.33 11.37 6.63
CA ILE A 169 -7.66 9.95 6.45
C ILE A 169 -8.75 9.57 7.45
N GLN A 170 -9.88 9.05 6.98
CA GLN A 170 -11.03 8.77 7.85
C GLN A 170 -10.97 7.36 8.45
N SER A 171 -10.45 6.39 7.71
CA SER A 171 -10.45 4.99 8.11
C SER A 171 -9.13 4.28 7.82
N TYR A 172 -8.79 3.29 8.62
CA TYR A 172 -7.67 2.37 8.40
C TYR A 172 -8.21 0.95 8.27
N VAL A 173 -7.92 0.30 7.13
CA VAL A 173 -8.24 -1.13 6.95
C VAL A 173 -7.24 -1.97 7.71
N ALA A 174 -7.74 -2.71 8.68
CA ALA A 174 -6.94 -3.53 9.58
C ALA A 174 -7.67 -4.86 9.90
N ASP A 175 -7.16 -5.61 10.86
CA ASP A 175 -7.85 -6.76 11.45
C ASP A 175 -7.66 -6.73 12.98
N ARG A 176 -8.38 -7.62 13.67
CA ARG A 176 -8.39 -7.69 15.14
C ARG A 176 -7.03 -8.08 15.75
N TRP A 177 -6.07 -8.55 14.96
CA TRP A 177 -4.77 -9.01 15.44
C TRP A 177 -3.74 -7.89 15.36
N ILE A 178 -3.72 -7.16 14.24
CA ILE A 178 -2.80 -6.03 14.05
C ILE A 178 -3.29 -4.74 14.71
N ALA A 179 -4.60 -4.54 14.78
CA ALA A 179 -5.25 -3.41 15.43
C ALA A 179 -6.44 -3.91 16.27
N PRO A 180 -6.17 -4.55 17.43
CA PRO A 180 -7.22 -4.97 18.35
C PRO A 180 -8.14 -3.78 18.69
N PRO A 181 -9.48 -3.97 18.78
CA PRO A 181 -10.41 -2.89 19.10
C PRO A 181 -10.07 -2.13 20.38
N GLU A 182 -9.47 -2.80 21.37
CA GLU A 182 -9.02 -2.23 22.64
C GLU A 182 -7.91 -1.18 22.44
N HIS A 183 -7.20 -1.27 21.33
CA HIS A 183 -6.10 -0.37 20.94
C HIS A 183 -6.56 0.72 19.97
N ALA A 184 -7.86 0.86 19.68
CA ALA A 184 -8.39 1.86 18.75
C ALA A 184 -7.97 3.31 19.09
N ASN A 185 -7.73 3.61 20.38
CA ASN A 185 -7.27 4.93 20.83
C ASN A 185 -5.84 5.30 20.36
N PHE A 186 -5.06 4.34 19.84
CA PHE A 186 -3.75 4.60 19.23
C PHE A 186 -3.82 4.93 17.74
N PHE A 187 -5.03 4.96 17.16
CA PHE A 187 -5.26 5.27 15.77
C PHE A 187 -6.06 6.57 15.65
N SER A 188 -5.62 7.47 14.77
CA SER A 188 -6.39 8.67 14.43
C SER A 188 -7.62 8.35 13.57
N GLU A 189 -7.51 7.29 12.78
CA GLU A 189 -8.50 6.78 11.86
C GLU A 189 -9.50 5.86 12.56
N LYS A 190 -10.70 5.75 12.00
CA LYS A 190 -11.63 4.69 12.40
C LYS A 190 -11.16 3.34 11.86
N LEU A 191 -11.08 2.34 12.72
CA LEU A 191 -10.70 0.99 12.31
C LEU A 191 -11.81 0.34 11.48
N ALA A 192 -11.49 -0.04 10.25
CA ALA A 192 -12.32 -0.88 9.38
C ALA A 192 -11.74 -2.30 9.41
N LEU A 193 -12.28 -3.12 10.31
CA LEU A 193 -11.73 -4.46 10.60
C LEU A 193 -12.22 -5.50 9.60
N MET A 194 -11.27 -6.11 8.89
CA MET A 194 -11.48 -7.32 8.11
C MET A 194 -11.76 -8.51 9.03
N PRO A 195 -12.59 -9.48 8.61
CA PRO A 195 -13.02 -10.58 9.47
C PRO A 195 -11.89 -11.52 9.87
N GLU A 196 -10.91 -11.76 8.98
CA GLU A 196 -9.86 -12.76 9.17
C GLU A 196 -8.47 -12.13 9.24
N CYS A 197 -7.98 -11.64 8.10
CA CYS A 197 -6.68 -11.02 7.94
C CYS A 197 -6.84 -9.77 7.08
N PHE A 198 -6.16 -8.69 7.45
CA PHE A 198 -6.15 -7.46 6.68
C PHE A 198 -5.32 -7.60 5.40
N LEU A 199 -4.33 -8.49 5.40
CA LEU A 199 -3.58 -8.84 4.19
C LEU A 199 -4.40 -9.83 3.36
N GLY A 200 -4.31 -9.70 2.03
CA GLY A 200 -4.78 -10.70 1.08
C GLY A 200 -3.63 -11.58 0.57
N PRO A 201 -3.04 -12.48 1.38
CA PRO A 201 -1.93 -13.32 0.94
C PRO A 201 -2.42 -14.29 -0.11
N SER A 202 -1.85 -14.18 -1.30
CA SER A 202 -2.26 -14.94 -2.48
C SER A 202 -1.06 -15.68 -3.05
N HIS A 203 -0.29 -16.33 -2.18
CA HIS A 203 0.92 -17.08 -2.54
C HIS A 203 0.69 -18.03 -3.72
N ARG A 204 -0.47 -18.72 -3.77
CA ARG A 204 -0.86 -19.57 -4.91
C ARG A 204 -0.80 -18.82 -6.24
N LEU A 205 -1.32 -17.61 -6.27
CA LEU A 205 -1.30 -16.74 -7.46
C LEU A 205 0.11 -16.22 -7.73
N SER A 206 0.86 -15.82 -6.70
CA SER A 206 2.25 -15.39 -6.85
C SER A 206 3.11 -16.45 -7.57
N PHE A 207 2.87 -17.74 -7.32
CA PHE A 207 3.58 -18.81 -8.01
C PHE A 207 3.10 -19.03 -9.45
N GLN A 208 1.80 -18.90 -9.71
CA GLN A 208 1.22 -18.99 -11.06
C GLN A 208 1.70 -17.85 -11.97
N PHE A 209 1.75 -16.61 -11.45
CA PHE A 209 2.18 -15.43 -12.22
C PHE A 209 3.70 -15.33 -12.39
N ALA A 210 4.48 -16.01 -11.55
CA ALA A 210 5.93 -16.08 -11.69
C ALA A 210 6.39 -17.06 -12.80
N GLY A 211 5.47 -17.65 -13.58
CA GLY A 211 5.78 -18.58 -14.66
C GLY A 211 6.46 -19.87 -14.19
N ASN A 212 6.41 -20.17 -12.88
CA ASN A 212 6.98 -21.39 -12.34
C ASN A 212 5.96 -22.52 -12.49
N GLU A 213 6.20 -23.42 -13.44
CA GLU A 213 5.68 -24.79 -13.40
C GLU A 213 6.04 -25.47 -12.06
N GLU A 214 5.39 -26.59 -11.74
CA GLU A 214 5.52 -27.33 -10.46
C GLU A 214 6.92 -27.20 -9.86
N ARG A 215 7.04 -26.42 -8.76
CA ARG A 215 8.33 -26.27 -8.09
C ARG A 215 8.78 -27.65 -7.61
N ASP A 216 9.97 -28.04 -8.02
CA ASP A 216 10.60 -29.25 -7.49
C ASP A 216 10.95 -29.01 -6.02
N PHE A 217 10.37 -29.82 -5.14
CA PHE A 217 10.69 -29.86 -3.70
C PHE A 217 11.36 -31.20 -3.35
N SER A 218 12.03 -31.83 -4.32
CA SER A 218 12.71 -33.10 -4.12
C SER A 218 13.85 -32.99 -3.12
N GLU A 219 14.11 -34.09 -2.40
CA GLU A 219 15.30 -34.22 -1.54
C GLU A 219 16.60 -33.97 -2.31
N LYS A 220 16.63 -34.32 -3.60
CA LYS A 220 17.76 -34.08 -4.47
C LYS A 220 18.02 -32.57 -4.62
N LEU A 221 17.02 -31.78 -4.99
CA LEU A 221 17.17 -30.34 -5.08
C LEU A 221 17.56 -29.72 -3.73
N HIS A 222 16.93 -30.18 -2.64
CA HIS A 222 17.29 -29.73 -1.29
C HIS A 222 18.77 -29.98 -0.95
N THR A 223 19.30 -31.15 -1.31
CA THR A 223 20.70 -31.53 -1.08
C THR A 223 21.65 -30.69 -1.94
N GLU A 224 21.30 -30.49 -3.21
CA GLU A 224 22.08 -29.67 -4.16
C GLU A 224 22.13 -28.20 -3.70
N LEU A 225 20.99 -27.60 -3.36
CA LEU A 225 20.91 -26.22 -2.87
C LEU A 225 21.66 -26.01 -1.56
N ARG A 226 21.59 -26.96 -0.62
CA ARG A 226 22.39 -26.89 0.62
C ARG A 226 23.89 -26.80 0.31
N LYS A 227 24.36 -27.64 -0.61
CA LYS A 227 25.77 -27.66 -1.02
C LYS A 227 26.18 -26.38 -1.74
N GLU A 228 25.34 -25.87 -2.65
CA GLU A 228 25.60 -24.64 -3.41
C GLU A 228 25.66 -23.40 -2.51
N GLU A 229 24.75 -23.32 -1.54
CA GLU A 229 24.66 -22.19 -0.59
C GLU A 229 25.61 -22.34 0.63
N GLY A 230 26.46 -23.37 0.65
CA GLY A 230 27.40 -23.62 1.74
C GLY A 230 26.73 -23.95 3.08
N LEU A 231 25.50 -24.45 3.05
CA LEU A 231 24.73 -24.85 4.22
C LEU A 231 25.12 -26.26 4.69
N PRO A 232 24.90 -26.59 5.98
CA PRO A 232 25.10 -27.95 6.49
C PRO A 232 24.29 -28.98 5.68
N PRO A 233 24.84 -30.19 5.42
CA PRO A 233 24.14 -31.22 4.66
C PRO A 233 22.89 -31.72 5.39
N GLU A 234 22.89 -31.65 6.72
CA GLU A 234 21.80 -32.08 7.60
C GLU A 234 21.53 -31.06 8.70
N GLY A 235 20.34 -31.15 9.30
CA GLY A 235 19.92 -30.30 10.42
C GLY A 235 19.08 -29.08 10.02
N PRO A 236 18.57 -28.32 11.01
CA PRO A 236 17.73 -27.17 10.76
C PRO A 236 18.55 -26.01 10.16
N VAL A 237 17.99 -25.35 9.14
CA VAL A 237 18.49 -24.07 8.63
C VAL A 237 17.54 -22.98 9.11
N ILE A 238 18.09 -22.05 9.87
CA ILE A 238 17.33 -20.98 10.50
C ILE A 238 17.56 -19.71 9.69
N CYS A 239 16.49 -19.19 9.08
CA CYS A 239 16.57 -18.09 8.12
C CYS A 239 15.88 -16.83 8.64
N TYR A 240 16.46 -15.67 8.33
CA TYR A 240 15.85 -14.37 8.55
C TYR A 240 15.87 -13.57 7.24
N PHE A 241 14.85 -13.76 6.41
CA PHE A 241 14.70 -13.06 5.13
C PHE A 241 13.90 -11.76 5.32
N ASN A 242 14.53 -10.78 5.98
CA ASN A 242 13.93 -9.50 6.28
C ASN A 242 14.93 -8.36 6.09
N GLN A 243 14.42 -7.12 6.03
CA GLN A 243 15.27 -5.93 6.00
C GLN A 243 16.12 -5.84 7.28
N HIS A 244 17.40 -5.46 7.11
CA HIS A 244 18.39 -5.45 8.19
C HIS A 244 17.98 -4.56 9.38
N PHE A 245 17.29 -3.44 9.14
CA PHE A 245 16.84 -2.53 10.19
C PHE A 245 15.75 -3.12 11.11
N LYS A 246 15.14 -4.27 10.75
CA LYS A 246 14.18 -4.97 11.61
C LYS A 246 14.87 -5.87 12.66
N LEU A 247 16.19 -6.04 12.58
CA LEU A 247 16.97 -6.86 13.49
C LEU A 247 17.63 -5.96 14.55
N ASP A 248 16.84 -5.52 15.53
CA ASP A 248 17.35 -4.73 16.65
C ASP A 248 18.17 -5.58 17.63
N PRO A 249 18.97 -4.98 18.55
CA PRO A 249 19.81 -5.76 19.45
C PRO A 249 19.05 -6.78 20.31
N PRO A 250 17.86 -6.47 20.88
CA PRO A 250 17.04 -7.47 21.57
C PRO A 250 16.61 -8.63 20.69
N THR A 251 16.14 -8.37 19.46
CA THR A 251 15.71 -9.40 18.51
C THR A 251 16.90 -10.27 18.12
N PHE A 252 18.05 -9.66 17.81
CA PHE A 252 19.28 -10.40 17.50
C PHE A 252 19.69 -11.32 18.64
N LYS A 253 19.62 -10.84 19.89
CA LYS A 253 19.92 -11.65 21.06
C LYS A 253 19.00 -12.88 21.16
N ILE A 254 17.69 -12.71 20.90
CA ILE A 254 16.74 -13.83 20.90
C ILE A 254 17.13 -14.86 19.83
N TRP A 255 17.49 -14.43 18.62
CA TRP A 255 17.98 -15.33 17.58
C TRP A 255 19.24 -16.08 18.02
N THR A 256 20.23 -15.39 18.58
CA THR A 256 21.48 -16.04 19.01
C THR A 256 21.26 -17.01 20.16
N ASP A 257 20.41 -16.67 21.12
CA ASP A 257 20.07 -17.54 22.25
C ASP A 257 19.33 -18.80 21.77
N ALA A 258 18.43 -18.66 20.78
CA ALA A 258 17.71 -19.78 20.17
C ALA A 258 18.67 -20.71 19.40
N ILE A 259 19.58 -20.15 18.61
CA ILE A 259 20.60 -20.92 17.89
C ILE A 259 21.49 -21.68 18.87
N GLN A 260 21.97 -21.02 19.93
CA GLN A 260 22.80 -21.66 20.96
C GLN A 260 22.12 -22.88 21.61
N LYS A 261 20.82 -22.79 21.89
CA LYS A 261 20.05 -23.91 22.45
C LYS A 261 19.82 -25.06 21.48
N LEU A 262 19.84 -24.79 20.18
CA LEU A 262 19.64 -25.82 19.15
C LEU A 262 20.94 -26.56 18.81
N VAL A 263 22.09 -25.96 19.10
CA VAL A 263 23.42 -26.58 18.90
C VAL A 263 24.03 -27.19 20.17
N SER A 264 23.41 -26.95 21.34
CA SER A 264 23.79 -27.54 22.64
C SER A 264 23.09 -28.86 22.88
#